data_AF-A0A8X8WA64-F1
#
_entry.id   AF-A0A8X8WA64-F1
#
_cell.length_a   1.000
_cell.length_b   1.000
_cell.length_c   1.000
_cell.angle_alpha   90.00
_cell.angle_beta   90.00
_cell.angle_gamma   90.00
#
_symmetry.space_group_name_H-M   'P 1'
#
loop_
_entity.id
_entity.type
_entity.pdbx_description
1 polymer ?
#
loop_
_entity_poly.entity_id
_entity_poly.type
_entity_poly.pdbx_seq_one_letter_code
_entity_poly.pdbx_strand_id
1 'polypeptide(L)'
;MKPFKPPFSPSDRREPFAGLTELSLRWFPMTGLVLKAPKLRALEIIESHQIQEISAPLLTSFRYEGYLPLECSRMNVPMLEQVYLDIHGLAYNPEWLHLNCVRLLHQLGNATSVSLTLKTLKLLEPPQSDFLERFISQPSNVSR
;
A
#
# COMPACT_ATOMS: atom_id res chain seq x y z
N MET A 1 40.10 -39.74 -10.62
CA MET A 1 38.73 -39.27 -10.85
C MET A 1 38.60 -37.87 -10.26
N LYS A 2 38.25 -36.84 -11.06
CA LYS A 2 37.96 -35.49 -10.55
C LYS A 2 36.46 -35.40 -10.25
N PRO A 3 36.02 -34.82 -9.13
CA PRO A 3 34.60 -34.72 -8.83
C PRO A 3 33.91 -33.77 -9.81
N PHE A 4 32.76 -34.21 -10.33
CA PHE A 4 31.90 -33.44 -11.20
C PHE A 4 31.25 -32.32 -10.38
N LYS A 5 31.56 -31.05 -10.70
CA LYS A 5 30.95 -29.89 -10.07
C LYS A 5 29.69 -29.54 -10.90
N PRO A 6 28.47 -29.68 -10.36
CA PRO A 6 27.27 -29.29 -11.10
C PRO A 6 27.31 -27.78 -11.41
N PRO A 7 26.82 -27.33 -12.59
CA PRO A 7 26.98 -25.96 -13.05
C PRO A 7 26.12 -24.92 -12.32
N PHE A 8 25.34 -25.32 -11.31
CA PHE A 8 24.44 -24.41 -10.60
C PHE A 8 24.57 -24.57 -9.09
N SER A 9 25.32 -23.66 -8.47
CA SER A 9 25.21 -23.34 -7.05
C SER A 9 23.93 -22.54 -6.81
N PRO A 10 23.11 -22.85 -5.79
CA PRO A 10 21.84 -22.16 -5.51
C PRO A 10 22.02 -20.73 -4.93
N SER A 11 23.23 -20.19 -4.94
CA SER A 11 23.61 -18.92 -4.32
C SER A 11 23.47 -17.69 -5.24
N ASP A 12 23.09 -17.85 -6.50
CA ASP A 12 22.91 -16.73 -7.45
C ASP A 12 21.42 -16.43 -7.72
N ARG A 13 20.55 -16.60 -6.72
CA ARG A 13 19.25 -15.93 -6.72
C ARG A 13 19.48 -14.44 -6.47
N ARG A 14 20.01 -13.72 -7.47
CA ARG A 14 19.89 -12.27 -7.50
C ARG A 14 18.39 -11.98 -7.42
N GLU A 15 17.95 -11.41 -6.30
CA GLU A 15 16.58 -10.95 -6.18
C GLU A 15 16.33 -10.03 -7.37
N PRO A 16 15.41 -10.39 -8.28
CA PRO A 16 15.04 -9.46 -9.33
C PRO A 16 14.59 -8.19 -8.59
N PHE A 17 15.06 -7.03 -9.03
CA PHE A 17 14.76 -5.72 -8.44
C PHE A 17 15.61 -5.25 -7.22
N ALA A 18 16.66 -5.98 -6.80
CA ALA A 18 17.52 -5.54 -5.68
C ALA A 18 18.28 -4.19 -5.89
N GLY A 19 18.24 -3.62 -7.09
CA GLY A 19 18.79 -2.29 -7.42
C GLY A 19 17.74 -1.27 -7.87
N LEU A 20 16.46 -1.64 -7.85
CA LEU A 20 15.39 -0.82 -8.41
C LEU A 20 14.94 0.22 -7.38
N THR A 21 15.12 1.50 -7.72
CA THR A 21 14.80 2.64 -6.85
C THR A 21 13.39 3.18 -7.10
N GLU A 22 12.80 2.91 -8.26
CA GLU A 22 11.49 3.42 -8.66
C GLU A 22 10.68 2.31 -9.34
N LEU A 23 9.44 2.11 -8.93
CA LEU A 23 8.54 1.09 -9.47
C LEU A 23 7.18 1.69 -9.76
N SER A 24 6.64 1.41 -10.95
CA SER A 24 5.26 1.74 -11.32
C SER A 24 4.50 0.45 -11.64
N LEU A 25 3.45 0.18 -10.87
CA LEU A 25 2.54 -0.95 -11.07
C LEU A 25 1.24 -0.40 -11.66
N ARG A 26 0.88 -0.85 -12.86
CA ARG A 26 -0.31 -0.35 -13.57
C ARG A 26 -1.18 -1.51 -14.02
N TRP A 27 -2.48 -1.41 -13.78
CA TRP A 27 -3.48 -2.38 -14.28
C TRP A 27 -3.14 -3.83 -13.94
N PHE A 28 -2.78 -4.10 -12.68
CA PHE A 28 -2.36 -5.43 -12.26
C PHE A 28 -3.51 -6.14 -11.51
N PRO A 29 -4.24 -7.08 -12.15
CA PRO A 29 -5.45 -7.67 -11.57
C PRO A 29 -5.16 -8.86 -10.64
N MET A 30 -3.93 -9.02 -10.13
CA MET A 30 -3.61 -10.15 -9.25
C MET A 30 -3.87 -9.81 -7.79
N THR A 31 -4.61 -10.70 -7.12
CA THR A 31 -4.64 -10.78 -5.66
C THR A 31 -3.37 -11.43 -5.13
N GLY A 32 -3.01 -11.15 -3.87
CA GLY A 32 -1.88 -11.83 -3.22
C GLY A 32 -0.50 -11.30 -3.60
N LEU A 33 -0.41 -10.14 -4.25
CA LEU A 33 0.89 -9.54 -4.57
C LEU A 33 1.64 -9.16 -3.28
N VAL A 34 2.88 -9.63 -3.17
CA VAL A 34 3.81 -9.29 -2.08
C VAL A 34 5.00 -8.54 -2.66
N LEU A 35 5.09 -7.24 -2.36
CA LEU A 35 6.17 -6.38 -2.80
C LEU A 35 7.23 -6.26 -1.69
N LYS A 36 8.39 -6.87 -1.92
CA LYS A 36 9.58 -6.73 -1.05
C LYS A 36 10.68 -6.02 -1.83
N ALA A 37 10.89 -4.75 -1.53
CA ALA A 37 11.81 -3.90 -2.28
C ALA A 37 12.61 -3.00 -1.33
N PRO A 38 13.68 -3.54 -0.71
CA PRO A 38 14.39 -2.86 0.38
C PRO A 38 15.10 -1.56 -0.03
N LYS A 39 15.38 -1.38 -1.33
CA LYS A 39 16.04 -0.18 -1.88
C LYS A 39 15.10 0.75 -2.64
N LEU A 40 13.81 0.42 -2.69
CA LEU A 40 12.82 1.22 -3.40
C LEU A 40 12.65 2.56 -2.69
N ARG A 41 12.67 3.65 -3.46
CA ARG A 41 12.52 5.03 -2.99
C ARG A 41 11.20 5.65 -3.45
N ALA A 42 10.72 5.29 -4.64
CA ALA A 42 9.43 5.73 -5.18
C ALA A 42 8.58 4.53 -5.64
N LEU A 43 7.29 4.57 -5.30
CA LEU A 43 6.31 3.57 -5.70
C LEU A 43 5.07 4.27 -6.25
N GLU A 44 4.71 3.95 -7.48
CA GLU A 44 3.47 4.36 -8.11
C GLU A 44 2.58 3.13 -8.34
N ILE A 45 1.33 3.19 -7.92
CA ILE A 45 0.33 2.15 -8.16
C ILE A 45 -0.88 2.81 -8.81
N ILE A 46 -1.24 2.34 -10.01
CA ILE A 46 -2.37 2.85 -10.78
C ILE A 46 -3.31 1.69 -11.12
N GLU A 47 -4.59 1.88 -10.79
CA GLU A 47 -5.68 0.92 -11.07
C GLU A 47 -5.42 -0.49 -10.52
N SER A 48 -4.76 -0.59 -9.36
CA SER A 48 -4.48 -1.87 -8.68
C SER A 48 -4.76 -1.74 -7.18
N HIS A 49 -5.90 -2.26 -6.73
CA HIS A 49 -6.44 -1.99 -5.39
C HIS A 49 -6.17 -3.10 -4.38
N GLN A 50 -5.64 -4.26 -4.78
CA GLN A 50 -5.42 -5.41 -3.90
C GLN A 50 -3.95 -5.82 -3.86
N ILE A 51 -3.26 -5.45 -2.79
CA ILE A 51 -1.87 -5.84 -2.54
C ILE A 51 -1.79 -6.48 -1.16
N GLN A 52 -1.22 -7.68 -1.07
CA GLN A 52 -1.17 -8.37 0.22
C GLN A 52 -0.21 -7.68 1.19
N GLU A 53 1.01 -7.38 0.73
CA GLU A 53 2.06 -6.82 1.56
C GLU A 53 2.96 -5.88 0.74
N ILE A 54 3.31 -4.74 1.35
CA ILE A 54 4.34 -3.82 0.86
C ILE A 54 5.38 -3.68 1.96
N SER A 55 6.61 -4.10 1.68
CA SER A 55 7.77 -3.91 2.55
C SER A 55 8.87 -3.18 1.77
N ALA A 56 8.97 -1.88 2.02
CA ALA A 56 9.88 -0.96 1.36
C ALA A 56 10.42 0.05 2.39
N PRO A 57 11.38 -0.35 3.25
CA PRO A 57 11.87 0.46 4.36
C PRO A 57 12.49 1.80 3.97
N LEU A 58 12.98 1.95 2.73
CA LEU A 58 13.59 3.19 2.23
C LEU A 58 12.65 3.98 1.32
N LEU A 59 11.37 3.60 1.25
CA LEU A 59 10.38 4.28 0.42
C LEU A 59 10.13 5.67 1.01
N THR A 60 10.27 6.70 0.18
CA THR A 60 10.10 8.12 0.56
C THR A 60 8.93 8.74 -0.19
N SER A 61 8.60 8.26 -1.39
CA SER A 61 7.52 8.76 -2.22
C SER A 61 6.56 7.63 -2.60
N PHE A 62 5.26 7.87 -2.39
CA PHE A 62 4.20 6.93 -2.71
C PHE A 62 3.07 7.63 -3.45
N ARG A 63 2.67 7.08 -4.60
CA ARG A 63 1.54 7.54 -5.39
C ARG A 63 0.55 6.40 -5.60
N TYR A 64 -0.71 6.67 -5.31
CA TYR A 64 -1.82 5.78 -5.59
C TYR A 64 -2.91 6.49 -6.40
N GLU A 65 -3.40 5.82 -7.44
CA GLU A 65 -4.52 6.26 -8.26
C GLU A 65 -5.43 5.06 -8.56
N GLY A 66 -6.73 5.21 -8.35
CA GLY A 66 -7.68 4.17 -8.73
C GLY A 66 -9.13 4.41 -8.30
N TYR A 67 -10.01 3.49 -8.72
CA TYR A 67 -11.44 3.58 -8.40
C TYR A 67 -11.80 3.21 -6.96
N LEU A 68 -10.99 2.35 -6.34
CA LEU A 68 -11.18 1.86 -4.97
C LEU A 68 -9.97 2.22 -4.10
N PRO A 69 -10.11 2.29 -2.76
CA PRO A 69 -8.97 2.45 -1.88
C PRO A 69 -8.02 1.25 -2.00
N LEU A 70 -6.71 1.49 -1.85
CA LEU A 70 -5.73 0.40 -1.80
C LEU A 70 -5.95 -0.43 -0.52
N GLU A 71 -6.30 -1.70 -0.71
CA GLU A 71 -6.31 -2.69 0.34
C GLU A 71 -4.92 -3.30 0.48
N CYS A 72 -4.24 -2.94 1.57
CA CYS A 72 -2.96 -3.53 1.95
C CYS A 72 -3.07 -4.18 3.33
N SER A 73 -2.80 -5.48 3.45
CA SER A 73 -2.87 -6.15 4.76
C SER A 73 -1.69 -5.76 5.67
N ARG A 74 -0.52 -5.57 5.07
CA ARG A 74 0.73 -5.22 5.76
C ARG A 74 1.51 -4.20 4.97
N MET A 75 1.72 -3.03 5.56
CA MET A 75 2.50 -1.95 4.96
C MET A 75 3.64 -1.56 5.92
N ASN A 76 4.87 -1.74 5.46
CA ASN A 76 6.09 -1.41 6.20
C ASN A 76 6.91 -0.39 5.39
N VAL A 77 6.63 0.89 5.64
CA VAL A 77 7.22 2.06 4.97
C VAL A 77 7.62 3.14 6.00
N PRO A 78 8.56 2.84 6.92
CA PRO A 78 8.97 3.73 8.02
C PRO A 78 9.54 5.08 7.57
N MET A 79 10.14 5.17 6.38
CA MET A 79 10.79 6.38 5.86
C MET A 79 9.90 7.16 4.88
N LEU A 80 8.60 6.86 4.84
CA LEU A 80 7.69 7.50 3.90
C LEU A 80 7.55 8.99 4.23
N GLU A 81 7.72 9.85 3.23
CA GLU A 81 7.64 11.31 3.40
C GLU A 81 6.48 11.89 2.61
N GLN A 82 6.35 11.51 1.33
CA GLN A 82 5.42 12.11 0.39
C GLN A 82 4.39 11.09 -0.09
N VAL A 83 3.12 11.44 0.06
CA VAL A 83 1.98 10.64 -0.38
C VAL A 83 1.11 11.45 -1.32
N TYR A 84 0.73 10.85 -2.44
CA TYR A 84 -0.34 11.33 -3.32
C TYR A 84 -1.44 10.26 -3.43
N LEU A 85 -2.69 10.63 -3.16
CA LEU A 85 -3.85 9.73 -3.32
C LEU A 85 -4.93 10.37 -4.20
N ASP A 86 -5.27 9.69 -5.30
CA ASP A 86 -6.45 9.97 -6.11
C ASP A 86 -7.38 8.75 -6.17
N ILE A 87 -8.48 8.82 -5.41
CA ILE A 87 -9.47 7.76 -5.28
C ILE A 87 -10.78 8.29 -5.84
N HIS A 88 -11.25 7.69 -6.94
CA HIS A 88 -12.42 8.18 -7.64
C HIS A 88 -13.75 7.78 -7.00
N GLY A 89 -13.80 6.66 -6.27
CA GLY A 89 -14.96 6.26 -5.46
C GLY A 89 -16.22 5.94 -6.27
N LEU A 90 -16.18 4.90 -7.12
CA LEU A 90 -17.35 4.42 -7.88
C LEU A 90 -18.24 3.41 -7.12
N ALA A 91 -18.00 3.18 -5.82
CA ALA A 91 -18.64 2.06 -5.12
C ALA A 91 -20.04 2.39 -4.57
N TYR A 92 -20.91 1.38 -4.61
CA TYR A 92 -22.28 1.41 -4.09
C TYR A 92 -22.38 1.53 -2.56
N ASN A 93 -21.26 1.48 -1.83
CA ASN A 93 -21.22 1.55 -0.38
C ASN A 93 -20.26 2.67 0.10
N PRO A 94 -20.78 3.87 0.41
CA PRO A 94 -19.96 5.03 0.81
C PRO A 94 -19.29 4.82 2.17
N GLU A 95 -19.93 4.10 3.11
CA GLU A 95 -19.36 3.82 4.43
C GLU A 95 -18.13 2.91 4.32
N TRP A 96 -18.22 1.87 3.49
CA TRP A 96 -17.09 0.98 3.23
C TRP A 96 -15.93 1.73 2.56
N LEU A 97 -16.23 2.63 1.62
CA LEU A 97 -15.20 3.48 0.99
C LEU A 97 -14.52 4.39 2.02
N HIS A 98 -15.31 5.10 2.83
CA HIS A 98 -14.81 5.98 3.87
C HIS A 98 -13.88 5.23 4.82
N LEU A 99 -14.35 4.09 5.37
CA LEU A 99 -13.58 3.28 6.31
C LEU A 99 -12.25 2.82 5.71
N ASN A 100 -12.24 2.32 4.47
CA ASN A 100 -11.00 1.85 3.85
C ASN A 100 -10.06 2.98 3.44
N CYS A 101 -10.57 4.16 3.09
CA CYS A 101 -9.74 5.36 2.90
C CYS A 101 -9.05 5.76 4.22
N VAL A 102 -9.79 5.79 5.33
CA VAL A 102 -9.23 6.11 6.66
C VAL A 102 -8.19 5.07 7.08
N ARG A 103 -8.46 3.78 6.86
CA ARG A 103 -7.49 2.70 7.14
C ARG A 103 -6.22 2.85 6.31
N LEU A 104 -6.34 3.15 5.02
CA LEU A 104 -5.18 3.39 4.14
C LEU A 104 -4.34 4.57 4.65
N LEU A 105 -4.97 5.69 4.99
CA LEU A 105 -4.26 6.85 5.55
C LEU A 105 -3.54 6.52 6.85
N HIS A 106 -4.16 5.75 7.74
CA HIS A 106 -3.52 5.31 8.98
C HIS A 106 -2.27 4.46 8.70
N GLN A 107 -2.30 3.58 7.69
CA GLN A 107 -1.12 2.79 7.29
C GLN A 107 0.00 3.67 6.72
N LEU A 108 -0.34 4.80 6.13
CA LEU A 108 0.59 5.79 5.59
C LEU A 108 1.01 6.84 6.63
N GLY A 109 0.71 6.63 7.91
CA GLY A 109 0.87 7.62 8.98
C GLY A 109 2.30 8.13 9.25
N ASN A 110 3.32 7.55 8.62
CA ASN A 110 4.70 8.05 8.66
C ASN A 110 4.92 9.26 7.72
N ALA A 111 4.04 9.47 6.74
CA ALA A 111 4.17 10.53 5.75
C ALA A 111 4.12 11.92 6.39
N THR A 112 5.04 12.80 5.98
CA THR A 112 5.10 14.20 6.42
C THR A 112 4.26 15.11 5.55
N SER A 113 4.00 14.71 4.30
CA SER A 113 3.20 15.45 3.34
C SER A 113 2.22 14.52 2.62
N VAL A 114 0.94 14.90 2.61
CA VAL A 114 -0.13 14.17 1.94
C VAL A 114 -0.87 15.10 1.00
N SER A 115 -0.89 14.74 -0.28
CA SER A 115 -1.66 15.41 -1.32
C SER A 115 -2.86 14.54 -1.71
N LEU A 116 -4.05 15.11 -1.61
CA LEU A 116 -5.30 14.43 -1.91
C LEU A 116 -6.03 15.17 -3.04
N THR A 117 -6.67 14.44 -3.94
CA THR A 117 -7.62 15.06 -4.86
C THR A 117 -8.92 15.42 -4.13
N LEU A 118 -9.66 16.39 -4.68
CA LEU A 118 -10.96 16.80 -4.13
C LEU A 118 -11.94 15.62 -4.04
N LYS A 119 -11.84 14.66 -4.96
CA LYS A 119 -12.66 13.43 -4.95
C LYS A 119 -12.32 12.57 -3.74
N THR A 120 -11.02 12.30 -3.52
CA THR A 120 -10.54 11.57 -2.34
C THR A 120 -10.96 12.28 -1.05
N LEU A 121 -10.85 13.61 -1.00
CA LEU A 121 -11.18 14.38 0.19
C LEU A 121 -12.67 14.25 0.57
N LYS A 122 -13.57 14.24 -0.41
CA LYS A 122 -15.01 14.01 -0.17
C LYS A 122 -15.31 12.61 0.38
N LEU A 123 -14.52 11.60 0.04
CA LEU A 123 -14.68 10.24 0.60
C LEU A 123 -14.27 10.16 2.07
N LEU A 124 -13.43 11.10 2.54
CA LEU A 124 -13.00 11.20 3.93
C LEU A 124 -13.96 12.02 4.80
N GLU A 125 -14.95 12.68 4.20
CA GLU A 125 -16.02 13.30 4.97
C GLU A 125 -16.81 12.20 5.69
N PRO A 126 -17.10 12.36 6.99
CA PRO A 126 -17.85 11.36 7.71
C PRO A 126 -19.24 11.20 7.06
N PRO A 127 -19.72 9.97 6.84
CA PRO A 127 -21.11 9.77 6.47
C PRO A 127 -21.99 10.37 7.58
N GLN A 128 -23.07 11.06 7.22
CA GLN A 128 -23.96 11.71 8.18
C GLN A 128 -24.43 10.68 9.23
N SER A 129 -24.06 10.96 10.49
CA SER A 129 -24.30 10.27 11.78
C SER A 129 -25.21 9.03 11.72
N ASP A 130 -24.69 7.81 11.94
CA ASP A 130 -24.81 7.12 13.24
C ASP A 130 -23.64 6.14 13.55
N PHE A 131 -22.61 6.07 12.69
CA PHE A 131 -21.59 5.01 12.76
C PHE A 131 -20.35 5.34 13.63
N LEU A 132 -19.95 6.62 13.73
CA LEU A 132 -18.73 7.01 14.48
C LEU A 132 -18.79 6.59 15.97
N GLU A 133 -19.98 6.61 16.57
CA GLU A 133 -20.27 6.11 17.92
C GLU A 133 -19.90 4.62 18.10
N ARG A 134 -20.10 3.80 17.05
CA ARG A 134 -19.74 2.36 17.07
C ARG A 134 -18.25 2.11 16.94
N PHE A 135 -17.52 3.00 16.25
CA PHE A 135 -16.10 2.83 15.97
C PHE A 135 -15.22 3.22 17.18
N ILE A 136 -15.59 4.29 17.89
CA ILE A 136 -14.89 4.72 19.13
C ILE A 136 -15.12 3.70 20.27
N SER A 137 -16.20 2.93 20.20
CA SER A 137 -16.56 1.92 21.21
C SER A 137 -15.82 0.58 21.08
N GLN A 138 -14.95 0.38 20.08
CA GLN A 138 -14.16 -0.85 19.97
C GLN A 138 -12.77 -0.67 20.61
N PRO A 139 -12.49 -1.32 21.76
CA PRO A 139 -11.14 -1.32 22.31
C PRO A 139 -10.20 -2.05 21.36
N SER A 140 -9.10 -1.39 21.01
CA SER A 140 -7.97 -1.94 20.28
C SER A 140 -7.45 -3.19 20.99
N ASN A 141 -7.78 -4.37 20.47
CA ASN A 141 -7.13 -5.62 20.87
C ASN A 141 -5.70 -5.64 20.33
N VAL A 142 -4.81 -4.98 21.08
CA VAL A 142 -3.36 -5.20 20.99
C VAL A 142 -3.05 -6.42 21.86
N SER A 143 -3.01 -7.60 21.26
CA SER A 143 -2.40 -8.77 21.89
C SER A 143 -0.90 -8.77 21.59
N ARG A 144 -0.13 -8.83 22.68
CA ARG A 144 1.33 -9.00 22.74
C ARG A 144 1.80 -10.31 22.11
#